data_AF-A0A662UIK2-F1
#
_entry.id   AF-A0A662UIK2-F1
#
_cell.length_a   1.000
_cell.length_b   1.000
_cell.length_c   1.000
_cell.angle_alpha   90.00
_cell.angle_beta   90.00
_cell.angle_gamma   90.00
#
_symmetry.space_group_name_H-M   'P 1'
#
loop_
_entity.id
_entity.type
_entity.pdbx_description
1 polymer ?
#
loop_
_entity_poly.entity_id
_entity_poly.type
_entity_poly.pdbx_seq_one_letter_code
_entity_poly.pdbx_strand_id
1 'polypeptide(L)'
;LVGPLLGARLLSLAGSLENLAKAPASTIQVLGAEKALFRALRTGGRPPKHGIIFQYPEIHTSPKWQRGKIARALATKLAIAAKADFFTGRYIADKLKKELLERIDEIKRLYAKPPQRPQREEARRKPPRKGKKGRRRFKGKRKK
;
A
#
# COMPACT_ATOMS: atom_id res chain seq x y z
N LEU A 1 1.36 -4.85 19.34
CA LEU A 1 0.31 -4.20 18.51
C LEU A 1 -0.24 -5.10 17.39
N VAL A 2 0.60 -5.60 16.47
CA VAL A 2 0.16 -6.32 15.25
C VAL A 2 0.28 -7.85 15.30
N GLY A 3 0.58 -8.40 16.48
CA GLY A 3 0.91 -9.82 16.66
C GLY A 3 2.36 -10.16 16.28
N PRO A 4 2.88 -11.30 16.74
CA PRO A 4 4.30 -11.66 16.60
C PRO A 4 4.72 -11.88 15.15
N LEU A 5 3.89 -12.56 14.34
CA LEU A 5 4.23 -12.89 12.95
C LEU A 5 4.40 -11.64 12.07
N LEU A 6 3.43 -10.72 12.13
CA LEU A 6 3.49 -9.48 11.35
C LEU A 6 4.59 -8.54 11.89
N GLY A 7 4.81 -8.52 13.22
CA GLY A 7 5.91 -7.79 13.84
C GLY A 7 7.28 -8.26 13.36
N ALA A 8 7.53 -9.57 13.36
CA ALA A 8 8.77 -10.16 12.88
C ALA A 8 9.02 -9.85 11.39
N ARG A 9 7.97 -9.90 10.55
CA ARG A 9 8.07 -9.52 9.13
C ARG A 9 8.40 -8.05 8.94
N LEU A 10 7.82 -7.15 9.74
CA LEU A 10 8.14 -5.72 9.72
C LEU A 10 9.61 -5.47 10.08
N LEU A 11 10.10 -6.10 11.14
CA LEU A 11 11.50 -5.99 11.56
C LEU A 11 12.45 -6.55 10.51
N SER A 12 12.14 -7.72 9.94
CA SER A 12 12.94 -8.33 8.88
C SER A 12 13.05 -7.45 7.64
N LEU A 13 11.96 -6.78 7.23
CA LEU A 13 12.00 -5.86 6.08
C LEU A 13 12.69 -4.53 6.39
N ALA A 14 12.58 -4.04 7.63
CA ALA A 14 13.26 -2.82 8.06
C ALA A 14 14.76 -3.06 8.33
N GLY A 15 15.17 -4.30 8.55
CA GLY A 15 16.53 -4.71 8.90
C GLY A 15 16.86 -4.59 10.39
N SER A 16 16.25 -3.64 11.10
CA SER A 16 16.41 -3.48 12.55
C SER A 16 15.24 -2.74 13.18
N LEU A 17 15.10 -2.87 14.51
CA LEU A 17 14.14 -2.07 15.28
C LEU A 17 14.47 -0.57 15.19
N GLU A 18 15.76 -0.21 15.19
CA GLU A 18 16.22 1.16 15.03
C GLU A 18 15.75 1.79 13.71
N ASN A 19 15.93 1.07 12.60
CA ASN A 19 15.49 1.53 11.29
C ASN A 19 13.97 1.70 11.25
N LEU A 20 13.23 0.77 11.85
CA LEU A 20 11.78 0.86 11.96
C LEU A 20 11.33 2.04 12.83
N ALA A 21 12.04 2.34 13.91
CA ALA A 21 11.76 3.47 14.80
C ALA A 21 12.07 4.83 14.14
N LYS A 22 13.11 4.89 13.30
CA LYS A 22 13.46 6.09 12.52
C LYS A 22 12.56 6.30 11.30
N ALA A 23 11.92 5.25 10.79
CA ALA A 23 11.06 5.31 9.62
C ALA A 23 9.80 6.17 9.87
N PRO A 24 9.36 6.99 8.90
CA PRO A 24 8.09 7.69 9.00
C PRO A 24 6.92 6.71 8.78
N ALA A 25 5.74 7.06 9.33
CA ALA A 25 4.55 6.22 9.21
C ALA A 25 4.14 5.93 7.75
N SER A 26 4.39 6.87 6.82
CA SER A 26 4.14 6.68 5.39
C SER A 26 4.99 5.57 4.79
N THR A 27 6.26 5.44 5.22
CA THR A 27 7.14 4.34 4.80
C THR A 27 6.67 3.02 5.39
N ILE A 28 6.36 2.98 6.69
CA ILE A 28 5.83 1.78 7.36
C ILE A 28 4.54 1.31 6.69
N GLN A 29 3.68 2.25 6.27
CA GLN A 29 2.42 1.94 5.58
C GLN A 29 2.64 1.11 4.31
N VAL A 30 3.70 1.39 3.55
CA VAL A 30 3.98 0.76 2.24
C VAL A 30 5.16 -0.21 2.28
N LEU A 31 5.69 -0.53 3.47
CA LEU A 31 6.83 -1.43 3.64
C LEU A 31 6.54 -2.81 3.03
N GLY A 32 7.43 -3.31 2.19
CA GLY A 32 7.27 -4.52 1.37
C GLY A 32 6.52 -4.32 0.04
N ALA A 33 6.04 -3.10 -0.27
CA ALA A 33 5.44 -2.75 -1.56
C ALA A 33 6.29 -1.75 -2.37
N GLU A 34 7.57 -1.59 -2.04
CA GLU A 34 8.49 -0.61 -2.61
C GLU A 34 8.62 -0.77 -4.12
N LYS A 35 8.80 -2.00 -4.62
CA LYS A 35 8.88 -2.28 -6.06
C LYS A 35 7.64 -1.79 -6.81
N ALA A 36 6.45 -2.02 -6.24
CA ALA A 36 5.20 -1.58 -6.83
C ALA A 36 5.04 -0.06 -6.76
N LEU A 37 5.47 0.55 -5.65
CA LEU A 37 5.47 2.00 -5.47
C LEU A 37 6.39 2.69 -6.47
N PHE A 38 7.65 2.27 -6.58
CA PHE A 38 8.62 2.84 -7.51
C PHE A 38 8.20 2.65 -8.97
N ARG A 39 7.62 1.49 -9.30
CA ARG A 39 7.04 1.27 -10.62
C ARG A 39 5.90 2.26 -10.90
N ALA A 40 4.99 2.46 -9.95
CA ALA A 40 3.88 3.41 -10.11
C ALA A 40 4.38 4.85 -10.28
N LEU A 41 5.40 5.26 -9.52
CA LEU A 41 6.03 6.58 -9.67
C LEU A 41 6.66 6.76 -11.06
N ARG A 42 7.36 5.74 -11.56
CA ARG A 42 8.01 5.79 -12.89
C ARG A 42 7.01 5.80 -14.05
N THR A 43 5.92 5.03 -13.94
CA THR A 43 4.96 4.86 -15.05
C THR A 43 3.72 5.75 -14.92
N GLY A 44 3.62 6.58 -13.87
CA GLY A 44 2.39 7.33 -13.55
C GLY A 44 1.21 6.40 -13.17
N GLY A 45 1.50 5.19 -12.69
CA GLY A 45 0.50 4.23 -12.26
C GLY A 45 -0.15 4.60 -10.92
N ARG A 46 -1.19 3.86 -10.52
CA ARG A 46 -1.77 4.02 -9.18
C ARG A 46 -0.80 3.45 -8.13
N PRO A 47 -0.36 4.24 -7.14
CA PRO A 47 0.54 3.76 -6.10
C PRO A 47 -0.17 2.73 -5.19
N PRO A 48 0.58 1.81 -4.58
CA PRO A 48 0.04 0.88 -3.58
C PRO A 48 -0.41 1.65 -2.32
N LYS A 49 -1.53 1.22 -1.73
CA LYS A 49 -2.09 1.84 -0.51
C LYS A 49 -1.48 1.29 0.78
N HIS A 50 -0.95 0.07 0.74
CA HIS A 50 -0.48 -0.67 1.89
C HIS A 50 0.54 -1.71 1.43
N GLY A 51 1.55 -1.96 2.26
CA GLY A 51 2.54 -3.02 2.11
C GLY A 51 2.14 -4.26 2.91
N ILE A 52 3.11 -4.86 3.62
CA ILE A 52 2.88 -6.08 4.41
C ILE A 52 1.85 -5.92 5.53
N ILE A 53 1.64 -4.68 6.00
CA ILE A 53 0.61 -4.38 7.01
C ILE A 53 -0.81 -4.73 6.53
N PHE A 54 -1.02 -4.97 5.23
CA PHE A 54 -2.28 -5.49 4.68
C PHE A 54 -2.72 -6.82 5.31
N GLN A 55 -1.78 -7.61 5.84
CA GLN A 55 -2.08 -8.87 6.53
C GLN A 55 -2.78 -8.67 7.89
N TYR A 56 -2.82 -7.44 8.42
CA TYR A 56 -3.54 -7.16 9.65
C TYR A 56 -5.05 -7.40 9.46
N PRO A 57 -5.73 -8.17 10.32
CA PRO A 57 -7.11 -8.62 10.11
C PRO A 57 -8.08 -7.50 9.75
N GLU A 58 -8.05 -6.38 10.49
CA GLU A 58 -8.94 -5.24 10.27
C GLU A 58 -8.76 -4.58 8.89
N ILE A 59 -7.58 -4.67 8.28
CA ILE A 59 -7.35 -4.15 6.93
C ILE A 59 -7.80 -5.19 5.91
N HIS A 60 -7.44 -6.46 6.11
CA HIS A 60 -7.72 -7.53 5.17
C HIS A 60 -9.23 -7.72 4.94
N THR A 61 -10.00 -7.74 6.02
CA THR A 61 -11.47 -7.95 6.01
C THR A 61 -12.25 -6.70 5.59
N SER A 62 -11.66 -5.51 5.73
CA SER A 62 -12.37 -4.26 5.45
C SER A 62 -12.60 -4.00 3.95
N PRO A 63 -13.65 -3.23 3.59
CA PRO A 63 -13.91 -2.81 2.23
C PRO A 63 -12.79 -1.96 1.59
N LYS A 64 -12.59 -2.07 0.27
CA LYS A 64 -11.47 -1.46 -0.48
C LYS A 64 -11.33 0.07 -0.30
N TRP A 65 -12.42 0.78 -0.01
CA TRP A 65 -12.42 2.23 0.22
C TRP A 65 -12.03 2.63 1.65
N GLN A 66 -12.12 1.71 2.61
CA GLN A 66 -11.72 1.91 4.01
C GLN A 66 -10.27 1.46 4.26
N ARG A 67 -9.80 0.42 3.57
CA ARG A 67 -8.46 -0.19 3.74
C ARG A 67 -7.32 0.82 3.86
N GLY A 68 -7.27 1.82 2.98
CA GLY A 68 -6.20 2.82 2.99
C GLY A 68 -6.20 3.70 4.25
N LYS A 69 -7.39 4.01 4.79
CA LYS A 69 -7.53 4.81 6.01
C LYS A 69 -7.13 4.01 7.24
N ILE A 70 -7.57 2.75 7.31
CA ILE A 70 -7.21 1.82 8.39
C ILE A 70 -5.70 1.54 8.35
N ALA A 71 -5.13 1.28 7.17
CA ALA A 71 -3.70 1.07 7.00
C ALA A 71 -2.87 2.27 7.48
N ARG A 72 -3.31 3.49 7.18
CA ARG A 72 -2.67 4.71 7.69
C ARG A 72 -2.74 4.80 9.21
N ALA A 73 -3.90 4.59 9.80
CA ALA A 73 -4.07 4.61 11.25
C ALA A 73 -3.17 3.58 11.94
N LEU A 74 -3.12 2.35 11.41
CA LEU A 74 -2.25 1.30 11.90
C LEU A 74 -0.77 1.68 11.79
N ALA A 75 -0.33 2.18 10.64
CA ALA A 75 1.07 2.57 10.42
C ALA A 75 1.52 3.69 11.36
N THR A 76 0.64 4.67 11.65
CA THR A 76 0.93 5.71 12.64
C THR A 76 1.13 5.13 14.04
N LYS A 77 0.25 4.22 14.48
CA LYS A 77 0.38 3.59 15.80
C LYS A 77 1.59 2.66 15.87
N LEU A 78 1.93 1.97 14.79
CA LEU A 78 3.16 1.18 14.68
C LEU A 78 4.42 2.04 14.80
N ALA A 79 4.45 3.21 14.15
CA ALA A 79 5.58 4.13 14.24
C ALA A 79 5.80 4.61 15.68
N ILE A 80 4.72 4.94 16.40
CA ILE A 80 4.80 5.35 17.81
C ILE A 80 5.26 4.19 18.69
N ALA A 81 4.73 2.98 18.48
CA ALA A 81 5.15 1.78 19.21
C ALA A 81 6.65 1.49 19.00
N ALA A 82 7.12 1.46 17.75
CA ALA A 82 8.53 1.20 17.43
C ALA A 82 9.47 2.25 18.07
N LYS A 83 9.07 3.52 18.07
CA LYS A 83 9.81 4.59 18.73
C LYS A 83 9.83 4.43 20.25
N ALA A 84 8.70 4.09 20.87
CA ALA A 84 8.64 3.87 22.30
C ALA A 84 9.53 2.70 22.72
N ASP A 85 9.44 1.58 21.99
CA ASP A 85 10.24 0.37 22.23
C ASP A 85 11.75 0.66 22.08
N PHE A 86 12.16 1.41 21.06
CA PHE A 86 13.58 1.70 20.82
C PHE A 86 14.16 2.80 21.74
N PHE A 87 13.47 3.93 21.89
CA PHE A 87 14.05 5.10 22.57
C PHE A 87 13.77 5.16 24.07
N THR A 88 12.64 4.59 24.52
CA THR A 88 12.20 4.76 25.92
C THR A 88 12.07 3.44 26.68
N GLY A 89 11.87 2.32 25.97
CA GLY A 89 11.58 1.02 26.56
C GLY A 89 10.24 0.95 27.33
N ARG A 90 9.39 1.98 27.24
CA ARG A 90 8.13 2.04 27.98
C ARG A 90 7.06 1.22 27.28
N TYR A 91 6.38 0.36 28.04
CA TYR A 91 5.26 -0.40 27.54
C TYR A 91 4.01 0.49 27.38
N ILE A 92 3.68 0.85 26.14
CA ILE A 92 2.49 1.66 25.80
C ILE A 92 1.52 0.93 24.86
N ALA A 93 1.71 -0.37 24.67
CA ALA A 93 1.02 -1.13 23.64
C ALA A 93 -0.51 -1.17 23.82
N ASP A 94 -0.99 -1.28 25.06
CA ASP A 94 -2.44 -1.37 25.35
C ASP A 94 -3.17 -0.07 25.01
N LYS A 95 -2.58 1.07 25.40
CA LYS A 95 -3.10 2.39 25.06
C LYS A 95 -3.18 2.57 23.55
N LEU A 96 -2.11 2.26 22.83
CA LEU A 96 -2.08 2.38 21.36
C LEU A 96 -3.07 1.44 20.68
N LYS A 97 -3.28 0.24 21.22
CA LYS A 97 -4.25 -0.72 20.70
C LYS A 97 -5.68 -0.20 20.87
N LYS A 98 -6.03 0.35 22.04
CA LYS A 98 -7.34 0.96 22.28
C LYS A 98 -7.61 2.11 21.32
N GLU A 99 -6.69 3.07 21.23
CA GLU A 99 -6.82 4.23 20.33
C GLU A 99 -6.91 3.81 18.84
N LEU A 100 -6.23 2.73 18.45
CA LEU A 100 -6.32 2.17 17.11
C LEU A 100 -7.72 1.63 16.83
N LEU A 101 -8.28 0.84 17.74
CA LEU A 101 -9.60 0.21 17.57
C LEU A 101 -10.70 1.27 17.49
N GLU A 102 -10.68 2.27 18.38
CA GLU A 102 -11.60 3.41 18.34
C GLU A 102 -11.56 4.13 16.99
N ARG A 103 -10.36 4.38 16.47
CA ARG A 103 -10.18 5.02 15.15
C ARG A 103 -10.68 4.14 14.00
N ILE A 104 -10.51 2.82 14.10
CA ILE A 104 -11.01 1.88 13.09
C ILE A 104 -12.53 1.88 13.06
N ASP A 105 -13.17 1.85 14.23
CA ASP A 105 -14.62 1.88 14.34
C ASP A 105 -15.20 3.20 13.82
N GLU A 106 -14.55 4.33 14.14
CA GLU A 106 -14.90 5.63 13.57
C GLU A 106 -14.82 5.62 12.04
N ILE A 107 -13.74 5.07 11.46
CA ILE A 107 -13.57 4.95 10.00
C ILE A 107 -14.68 4.08 9.40
N LYS A 108 -15.01 2.95 10.03
CA LYS A 108 -16.06 2.05 9.57
C LYS A 108 -17.43 2.73 9.56
N ARG A 109 -17.74 3.52 10.60
CA ARG A 109 -18.97 4.31 10.73
C ARG A 109 -19.04 5.43 9.69
N LEU A 110 -18.03 6.30 9.65
CA LEU A 110 -18.01 7.48 8.76
C LEU A 110 -17.99 7.11 7.27
N TYR A 111 -17.35 5.99 6.93
CA TYR A 111 -17.21 5.54 5.53
C TYR A 111 -17.98 4.25 5.26
N ALA A 112 -19.15 4.07 5.86
CA ALA A 112 -20.00 2.90 5.64
C ALA A 112 -20.37 2.74 4.16
N LYS A 113 -20.73 3.85 3.48
CA LYS A 113 -21.07 3.84 2.06
C LYS A 113 -19.80 3.99 1.19
N PRO A 114 -19.71 3.28 0.06
CA PRO A 114 -18.60 3.49 -0.87
C PRO A 114 -18.64 4.92 -1.42
N PRO A 115 -17.48 5.56 -1.62
CA PRO A 115 -17.45 6.87 -2.27
C PRO A 115 -18.07 6.73 -3.66
N GLN A 116 -18.96 7.67 -4.01
CA GLN A 116 -19.50 7.74 -5.37
C GLN A 116 -18.30 7.87 -6.32
N ARG A 117 -18.18 6.92 -7.25
CA ARG A 117 -17.15 7.03 -8.28
C ARG A 117 -17.53 8.28 -9.07
N PRO A 118 -16.65 9.29 -9.20
CA PRO A 118 -16.88 10.30 -10.22
C PRO A 118 -17.03 9.52 -11.52
N GLN A 119 -18.15 9.72 -12.23
CA GLN A 119 -18.32 9.18 -13.57
C GLN A 119 -17.09 9.66 -14.32
N ARG A 120 -16.15 8.74 -14.58
CA ARG A 120 -15.06 9.05 -15.48
C ARG A 120 -15.76 9.29 -16.81
N GLU A 121 -15.89 10.55 -17.21
CA GLU A 121 -15.96 10.87 -18.63
C GLU A 121 -14.97 9.94 -19.31
N GLU A 122 -15.50 9.09 -20.19
CA GLU A 122 -14.72 8.12 -20.94
C GLU A 122 -13.48 8.86 -21.44
N ALA A 123 -12.32 8.52 -20.85
CA ALA A 123 -11.06 9.08 -21.29
C ALA A 123 -10.93 8.67 -22.75
N ARG A 124 -11.26 9.63 -23.62
CA ARG A 124 -11.11 9.66 -25.07
C ARG A 124 -10.31 8.46 -25.53
N ARG A 125 -11.00 7.46 -26.08
CA ARG A 125 -10.38 6.35 -26.81
C ARG A 125 -9.39 6.99 -27.79
N LYS A 126 -8.09 7.04 -27.46
CA LYS A 126 -7.08 7.45 -28.43
C LYS A 126 -7.24 6.46 -29.60
N PRO A 127 -7.48 6.91 -30.84
CA PRO A 127 -7.62 5.98 -31.95
C PRO A 127 -6.35 5.13 -32.04
N PRO A 128 -6.45 3.84 -32.40
CA PRO A 128 -5.28 3.00 -32.55
C PRO A 128 -4.34 3.67 -33.54
N ARG A 129 -3.11 3.96 -33.12
CA ARG A 129 -2.06 4.43 -34.02
C ARG A 129 -1.91 3.38 -35.13
N LYS A 130 -2.38 3.69 -36.34
CA LYS A 130 -2.14 2.88 -37.55
C LYS A 130 -0.64 2.66 -37.65
N GLY A 131 -0.17 1.46 -37.30
CA GLY A 131 1.19 1.05 -37.56
C GLY A 131 1.43 1.12 -39.06
N LYS A 132 2.39 1.95 -39.48
CA LYS A 132 2.94 1.93 -40.84
C LYS A 132 3.33 0.50 -41.16
N LYS A 133 2.57 -0.19 -42.01
CA LYS A 133 2.98 -1.46 -42.63
C LYS A 133 4.27 -1.17 -43.39
N GLY A 134 5.41 -1.48 -42.77
CA GLY A 134 6.69 -1.53 -43.45
C GLY A 134 6.58 -2.52 -44.61
N ARG A 135 6.68 -2.00 -45.83
CA ARG A 135 7.00 -2.79 -47.03
C ARG A 135 8.33 -3.51 -46.77
N ARG A 136 8.29 -4.75 -46.29
CA ARG A 136 9.38 -5.71 -46.49
C ARG A 136 8.94 -6.69 -47.55
N ARG A 137 9.27 -6.35 -48.81
CA ARG A 137 9.28 -7.29 -49.94
C ARG A 137 10.29 -8.39 -49.61
N PHE A 138 9.83 -9.51 -49.11
CA PHE A 138 10.63 -10.75 -49.08
C PHE A 138 10.32 -11.50 -50.39
N LYS A 139 11.02 -11.13 -51.48
CA LYS A 139 11.01 -11.91 -52.72
C LYS A 139 11.99 -13.06 -52.51
N GLY A 140 11.47 -14.25 -52.20
CA GLY A 140 12.26 -15.45 -52.03
C GLY A 140 11.46 -16.70 -52.39
N LYS A 141 11.91 -17.38 -53.45
CA LYS A 141 11.58 -18.74 -53.93
C LYS A 141 10.29 -18.91 -54.75
N ARG A 142 10.47 -19.22 -56.04
CA ARG A 142 10.39 -20.62 -56.51
C ARG A 142 11.06 -20.79 -57.87
N LYS A 143 12.04 -21.69 -57.88
CA LYS A 143 12.59 -22.37 -59.05
C LYS A 143 11.48 -23.14 -59.78
N LYS A 144 11.48 -23.10 -61.10
CA LYS A 144 11.20 -24.24 -61.97
C LYS A 144 12.24 -24.19 -63.07
#